data_AF-A0A933GKQ9-F1
#
_entry.id   AF-A0A933GKQ9-F1
#
_cell.length_a   1.000
_cell.length_b   1.000
_cell.length_c   1.000
_cell.angle_alpha   90.00
_cell.angle_beta   90.00
_cell.angle_gamma   90.00
#
_symmetry.space_group_name_H-M   'P 1'
#
loop_
_entity.id
_entity.type
_entity.pdbx_description
1 polymer ?
#
loop_
_entity_poly.entity_id
_entity_poly.type
_entity_poly.pdbx_seq_one_letter_code
_entity_poly.pdbx_strand_id
1 'polypeptide(L)'
;MARPMESSAKRPRISIDVVPEVRRRLRLAAAKRDLTIRQYVLEAIEERLREDLGDESEGVLALTAQADPVLAELWDNPKDATYDRM
;
A
#
# COMPACT_ATOMS: atom_id res chain seq x y z
N MET A 1 15.35 -35.03 3.42
CA MET A 1 14.27 -34.14 2.94
C MET A 1 14.78 -32.70 3.01
N ALA A 2 14.92 -32.02 1.87
CA ALA A 2 15.37 -30.63 1.82
C ALA A 2 14.17 -29.70 2.06
N ARG A 3 14.29 -28.76 3.01
CA ARG A 3 13.28 -27.71 3.24
C ARG A 3 13.23 -26.80 2.00
N PRO A 4 12.04 -26.46 1.47
CA PRO A 4 11.96 -25.47 0.43
C PRO A 4 12.42 -24.12 1.01
N MET A 5 13.46 -23.54 0.42
CA MET A 5 13.85 -22.15 0.68
C MET A 5 12.76 -21.27 0.08
N GLU A 6 11.95 -20.64 0.94
CA GLU A 6 11.05 -19.58 0.51
C GLU A 6 11.89 -18.54 -0.25
N SER A 7 11.65 -18.41 -1.55
CA SER A 7 12.26 -17.38 -2.35
C SER A 7 11.77 -16.05 -1.81
N SER A 8 12.60 -15.38 -1.01
CA SER A 8 12.36 -14.02 -0.53
C SER A 8 11.96 -13.16 -1.73
N ALA A 9 10.67 -12.82 -1.81
CA ALA A 9 10.13 -12.01 -2.88
C ALA A 9 10.96 -10.73 -2.95
N LYS A 10 11.63 -10.50 -4.08
CA LYS A 10 12.56 -9.38 -4.23
C LYS A 10 11.80 -8.07 -4.03
N ARG A 11 12.05 -7.38 -2.93
CA ARG A 11 11.49 -6.04 -2.70
C ARG A 11 12.01 -5.09 -3.79
N PRO A 12 11.13 -4.47 -4.60
CA PRO A 12 11.56 -3.52 -5.63
C PRO A 12 12.26 -2.32 -4.97
N ARG A 13 13.33 -1.83 -5.59
CA ARG A 13 14.10 -0.68 -5.10
C ARG A 13 13.61 0.58 -5.81
N ILE A 14 13.21 1.58 -5.03
CA ILE A 14 12.87 2.92 -5.53
C ILE A 14 14.04 3.83 -5.18
N SER A 15 14.60 4.51 -6.18
CA SER A 15 15.63 5.55 -6.00
C SER A 15 15.00 6.90 -6.22
N ILE A 16 15.12 7.81 -5.23
CA ILE A 16 14.52 9.14 -5.27
C ILE A 16 15.64 10.15 -5.14
N ASP A 17 15.83 10.96 -6.18
CA ASP A 17 16.75 12.09 -6.13
C ASP A 17 16.12 13.23 -5.32
N VAL A 18 16.84 13.68 -4.30
CA VAL A 18 16.39 14.76 -3.42
C VAL A 18 17.42 15.87 -3.36
N VAL A 19 16.94 17.11 -3.33
CA VAL A 19 17.82 18.26 -3.10
C VAL A 19 18.43 18.22 -1.70
N PRO A 20 19.61 18.83 -1.47
CA PRO A 20 20.31 18.77 -0.18
C PRO A 20 19.48 19.26 1.01
N GLU A 21 18.62 20.26 0.78
CA GLU A 21 17.72 20.81 1.79
C GLU A 21 16.69 19.78 2.28
N VAL A 22 16.08 19.04 1.35
CA VAL A 22 15.13 17.96 1.67
C VAL A 22 15.84 16.85 2.42
N ARG A 23 17.04 16.44 1.97
CA ARG A 23 17.86 15.45 2.68
C ARG A 23 18.17 15.88 4.13
N ARG A 24 18.46 17.16 4.36
CA ARG A 24 18.71 17.70 5.70
C ARG A 24 17.45 17.64 6.57
N ARG A 25 16.29 18.03 6.03
CA ARG A 25 15.00 17.98 6.73
C ARG A 25 14.61 16.54 7.07
N LEU A 26 14.76 15.60 6.14
CA LEU A 26 14.54 14.17 6.37
C LEU A 26 15.39 13.63 7.52
N ARG A 27 16.68 14.00 7.56
CA ARG A 27 17.58 13.57 8.64
C ARG A 27 17.13 14.11 10.01
N LEU A 28 16.75 15.38 10.07
CA LEU A 28 16.28 16.00 11.32
C LEU A 28 14.97 15.36 11.80
N ALA A 29 14.02 15.11 10.89
CA ALA A 29 12.75 14.50 11.22
C ALA A 29 12.90 13.04 11.68
N ALA A 30 13.75 12.26 10.99
CA ALA A 30 14.07 10.89 11.37
C ALA A 30 14.76 10.84 12.74
N ALA A 31 15.73 11.73 12.99
CA ALA A 31 16.42 11.82 14.29
C ALA A 31 15.47 12.20 15.43
N LYS A 32 14.49 13.09 15.19
CA LYS A 32 13.49 13.46 16.20
C LYS A 32 12.61 12.28 16.63
N ARG A 33 12.44 11.27 15.77
CA ARG A 33 11.62 10.07 16.02
C ARG A 33 12.46 8.83 16.37
N ASP A 34 13.79 8.98 16.51
CA ASP A 34 14.73 7.87 16.69
C ASP A 34 14.66 6.79 15.59
N LEU A 35 14.37 7.22 14.36
CA LEU A 35 14.27 6.35 13.19
C LEU A 35 15.45 6.54 12.23
N THR A 36 15.76 5.48 11.47
CA THR A 36 16.64 5.65 10.30
C THR A 36 15.90 6.44 9.21
N ILE A 37 16.64 7.13 8.34
CA ILE A 37 16.05 7.86 7.20
C ILE A 37 15.18 6.93 6.35
N ARG A 38 15.62 5.67 6.15
CA ARG A 38 14.85 4.69 5.37
C ARG A 38 13.50 4.38 6.03
N GLN A 39 13.49 4.10 7.34
CA GLN A 39 12.24 3.81 8.07
C GLN A 39 11.32 5.01 8.06
N TYR A 40 11.85 6.19 8.37
CA TYR A 40 11.07 7.42 8.37
C TYR A 40 10.42 7.69 7.01
N VAL A 41 11.17 7.53 5.91
CA VAL A 41 10.63 7.73 4.55
C VAL A 41 9.59 6.66 4.22
N LEU A 42 9.84 5.40 4.57
CA LEU A 42 8.90 4.31 4.31
C LEU A 42 7.58 4.53 5.06
N GLU A 43 7.64 4.81 6.35
CA GLU A 43 6.46 5.09 7.19
C GLU A 43 5.69 6.30 6.67
N ALA A 44 6.38 7.38 6.30
CA ALA A 44 5.72 8.57 5.75
C ALA A 44 5.03 8.29 4.41
N ILE A 45 5.62 7.43 3.57
CA ILE A 45 4.99 6.99 2.31
C ILE A 45 3.78 6.11 2.61
N GLU A 46 3.88 5.14 3.51
CA GLU A 46 2.78 4.25 3.88
C GLU A 46 1.61 5.02 4.52
N GLU A 47 1.90 5.96 5.41
CA GLU A 47 0.91 6.85 6.04
C GLU A 47 0.19 7.68 4.98
N ARG A 48 0.94 8.31 4.05
CA ARG A 48 0.36 9.07 2.95
C ARG A 48 -0.47 8.19 2.00
N LEU A 49 0.01 7.00 1.66
CA LEU A 49 -0.74 6.07 0.82
C LEU A 49 -2.05 5.63 1.48
N ARG A 50 -2.06 5.42 2.80
CA ARG A 50 -3.29 5.12 3.55
C ARG A 50 -4.25 6.32 3.55
N GLU A 51 -3.74 7.54 3.68
CA GLU A 51 -4.56 8.75 3.57
C GLU A 51 -5.17 8.90 2.17
N ASP A 52 -4.38 8.63 1.12
CA ASP A 52 -4.77 8.84 -0.27
C ASP A 52 -5.67 7.71 -0.82
N LEU A 53 -5.48 6.47 -0.37
CA LEU A 53 -6.17 5.28 -0.88
C LEU A 53 -7.17 4.65 0.11
N GLY A 54 -7.22 5.12 1.36
CA GLY A 54 -7.89 4.44 2.47
C GLY A 54 -7.07 3.25 2.98
N ASP A 55 -7.52 2.58 4.04
CA ASP A 55 -6.97 1.26 4.39
C ASP A 55 -7.21 0.32 3.20
N GLU A 56 -6.27 -0.57 2.86
CA GLU A 56 -6.37 -1.47 1.70
C GLU A 56 -7.68 -2.29 1.67
N SER A 57 -8.32 -2.48 2.84
CA SER A 57 -9.66 -3.07 2.98
C SER A 57 -10.80 -2.19 2.46
N GLU A 58 -10.68 -0.86 2.51
CA GLU A 58 -11.65 0.10 1.95
C GLU A 58 -11.25 0.58 0.55
N GLY A 59 -9.96 0.65 0.21
CA GLY A 59 -9.48 1.15 -1.08
C GLY A 59 -9.90 0.30 -2.29
N VAL A 60 -9.99 -1.03 -2.12
CA VAL A 60 -10.51 -1.93 -3.18
C VAL A 60 -12.01 -1.73 -3.40
N LEU A 61 -12.77 -1.42 -2.34
CA LEU A 61 -14.20 -1.10 -2.41
C LEU A 61 -14.45 0.32 -2.94
N ALA A 62 -13.60 1.28 -2.60
CA ALA A 62 -13.74 2.67 -3.05
C ALA A 62 -13.39 2.84 -4.54
N LEU A 63 -12.33 2.16 -5.03
CA LEU A 63 -11.95 2.17 -6.45
C LEU A 63 -12.99 1.48 -7.36
N THR A 64 -13.75 0.52 -6.81
CA THR A 64 -14.84 -0.15 -7.54
C THR A 64 -16.16 0.61 -7.46
N ALA A 65 -16.48 1.20 -6.30
CA ALA A 65 -17.70 1.99 -6.11
C ALA A 65 -17.66 3.37 -6.79
N GLN A 66 -16.48 3.98 -6.94
CA GLN A 66 -16.31 5.25 -7.63
C GLN A 66 -16.28 5.11 -9.17
N ALA A 67 -16.10 3.88 -9.68
CA ALA A 67 -15.98 3.63 -11.11
C ALA A 67 -17.32 3.61 -11.87
N ASP A 68 -18.43 3.19 -11.25
CA ASP A 68 -19.79 3.33 -11.81
C ASP A 68 -20.87 2.94 -10.77
N PRO A 69 -21.79 3.83 -10.36
CA PRO A 69 -22.90 3.46 -9.47
C PRO A 69 -23.82 2.39 -10.07
N VAL A 70 -23.85 2.22 -11.40
CA VAL A 70 -24.62 1.14 -12.07
C VAL A 70 -23.97 -0.23 -11.88
N LEU A 71 -22.65 -0.29 -11.71
CA LEU A 71 -21.93 -1.56 -11.46
C LEU A 71 -22.09 -2.04 -10.02
N ALA A 72 -22.32 -1.13 -9.06
CA ALA A 72 -22.60 -1.50 -7.67
C ALA A 72 -23.92 -2.28 -7.54
N GLU A 73 -24.97 -1.89 -8.27
CA GLU A 73 -26.25 -2.64 -8.32
C GLU A 73 -26.11 -3.98 -9.06
N LEU A 74 -25.25 -4.08 -10.08
CA LEU A 74 -25.03 -5.33 -10.80
C LEU A 74 -24.21 -6.36 -10.01
N TRP A 75 -23.37 -5.90 -9.09
CA TRP A 75 -22.49 -6.74 -8.27
C TRP A 75 -23.21 -7.37 -7.08
N ASP A 76 -24.29 -6.77 -6.58
CA ASP A 76 -25.19 -7.37 -5.58
C ASP A 76 -26.14 -8.40 -6.22
N ASN A 77 -25.60 -9.27 -7.08
CA ASN A 77 -26.35 -10.28 -7.80
C ASN A 77 -26.31 -11.62 -7.01
N PRO A 78 -27.44 -12.07 -6.45
CA PRO A 78 -27.51 -13.30 -5.66
C PRO A 78 -27.21 -14.59 -6.45
N LYS A 79 -26.99 -14.50 -7.77
CA LYS A 79 -26.61 -15.63 -8.63
C LYS A 79 -25.13 -16.01 -8.53
N ASP A 80 -24.26 -15.13 -8.04
CA ASP A 80 -22.82 -15.40 -7.96
C ASP A 80 -22.43 -16.29 -6.78
N ALA A 81 -23.31 -16.45 -5.78
CA ALA A 81 -23.16 -17.40 -4.66
C ALA A 81 -23.09 -18.88 -5.09
N THR A 82 -23.34 -19.17 -6.37
CA THR A 82 -23.25 -20.51 -6.95
C THR A 82 -21.79 -20.92 -7.20
N TYR A 83 -20.88 -19.96 -7.38
CA TYR A 83 -19.47 -20.22 -7.67
C TYR A 83 -18.57 -20.26 -6.42
N ASP A 84 -19.06 -19.80 -5.27
CA ASP A 84 -18.33 -19.88 -3.97
C ASP A 84 -18.18 -21.31 -3.41
N ARG A 85 -18.82 -22.30 -4.05
CA ARG A 85 -18.87 -23.70 -3.57
C ARG A 85 -18.19 -24.71 -4.51
N MET A 86 -17.31 -24.27 -5.41
CA MET A 86 -16.38 -25.15 -6.13
C MET A 86 -14.96 -24.98 -5.61
#